data_AF-C7DDZ7-F1
#
_entry.id   AF-C7DDZ7-F1
#
_cell.length_a   1.000
_cell.length_b   1.000
_cell.length_c   1.000
_cell.angle_alpha   90.00
_cell.angle_beta   90.00
_cell.angle_gamma   90.00
#
_symmetry.space_group_name_H-M   'P 1'
#
loop_
_entity.id
_entity.type
_entity.pdbx_description
1 polymer ?
#
loop_
_entity_poly.entity_id
_entity_poly.type
_entity_poly.pdbx_seq_one_letter_code
_entity_poly.pdbx_strand_id
1 'polypeptide(L)'
;MKRIAIFCDGTWNRHDAKDQTNVVKLARCVRHTDDDGTQQVVFYYPGVGTGRGTNAFARWTDKLLGGAFGWGVMAVIKEAYRALIFAYEPGDEIYIFGFSRAAFTARSLVGLIRSCGIPT
;
A
#
# COMPACT_ATOMS: atom_id res chain seq x y z
N MET A 1 0.52 -18.75 12.15
CA MET A 1 -0.29 -18.38 10.98
C MET A 1 -1.07 -17.13 11.32
N LYS A 2 -0.86 -16.09 10.52
CA LYS A 2 -1.54 -14.80 10.59
C LYS A 2 -1.97 -14.35 9.20
N ARG A 3 -2.85 -13.34 9.14
CA ARG A 3 -3.31 -12.70 7.91
C ARG A 3 -2.61 -11.35 7.75
N ILE A 4 -1.96 -11.14 6.62
CA ILE A 4 -1.27 -9.88 6.29
C ILE A 4 -2.08 -9.18 5.20
N ALA A 5 -2.64 -8.02 5.52
CA ALA A 5 -3.43 -7.21 4.60
C ALA A 5 -2.68 -5.93 4.20
N ILE A 6 -2.41 -5.77 2.91
CA ILE A 6 -1.70 -4.63 2.33
C ILE A 6 -2.68 -3.77 1.53
N PHE A 7 -2.78 -2.50 1.88
CA PHE A 7 -3.70 -1.54 1.28
C PHE A 7 -2.93 -0.41 0.59
N CYS A 8 -3.01 -0.35 -0.74
CA CYS A 8 -2.38 0.68 -1.55
C CYS A 8 -3.43 1.68 -2.05
N ASP A 9 -3.39 2.92 -1.58
CA ASP A 9 -4.42 3.92 -1.86
C ASP A 9 -4.17 4.72 -3.14
N GLY A 10 -5.25 5.24 -3.74
CA GLY A 10 -5.22 6.01 -4.98
C GLY A 10 -4.37 7.28 -4.85
N THR A 11 -3.75 7.70 -5.96
CA THR A 11 -2.90 8.90 -6.00
C THR A 11 -3.62 10.15 -5.46
N TRP A 12 -2.91 10.98 -4.71
CA TRP A 12 -3.47 12.15 -4.00
C TRP A 12 -4.43 11.83 -2.86
N ASN A 13 -4.74 10.57 -2.59
CA ASN A 13 -5.56 10.18 -1.44
C ASN A 13 -4.69 9.87 -0.21
N ARG A 14 -5.12 10.43 0.92
CA ARG A 14 -4.51 10.29 2.23
C ARG A 14 -5.57 9.91 3.26
N HIS A 15 -5.14 9.30 4.35
CA HIS A 15 -6.04 8.76 5.36
C HIS A 15 -6.88 9.82 6.10
N ASP A 16 -6.42 11.06 6.11
CA ASP A 16 -7.05 12.25 6.71
C ASP A 16 -7.82 13.12 5.69
N ALA A 17 -7.98 12.66 4.44
CA ALA A 17 -8.81 13.38 3.48
C ALA A 17 -10.28 13.42 3.91
N LYS A 18 -10.99 14.52 3.60
CA LYS A 18 -12.45 14.63 3.84
C LYS A 18 -13.22 13.53 3.11
N ASP A 19 -12.85 13.30 1.85
CA ASP A 19 -13.42 12.24 1.01
C ASP A 19 -12.46 11.05 0.98
N GLN A 20 -12.69 10.10 1.89
CA GLN A 20 -11.89 8.89 2.04
C GLN A 20 -12.23 7.85 0.98
N THR A 21 -11.18 7.19 0.45
CA THR A 21 -11.35 6.06 -0.46
C THR A 21 -11.85 4.82 0.28
N ASN A 22 -12.36 3.86 -0.48
CA ASN A 22 -12.72 2.56 0.10
C ASN A 22 -11.49 1.80 0.60
N VAL A 23 -10.29 2.08 0.10
CA VAL A 23 -9.04 1.43 0.56
C VAL A 23 -8.76 1.79 2.02
N VAL A 24 -8.76 3.07 2.38
CA VAL A 24 -8.55 3.47 3.79
C VAL A 24 -9.73 3.08 4.68
N LYS A 25 -10.97 3.14 4.16
CA LYS A 25 -12.15 2.68 4.92
C LYS A 25 -12.04 1.20 5.26
N LEU A 26 -11.69 0.36 4.29
CA LEU A 26 -11.47 -1.07 4.51
C LEU A 26 -10.32 -1.33 5.48
N ALA A 27 -9.18 -0.66 5.31
CA ALA A 27 -8.03 -0.81 6.19
C ALA A 27 -8.36 -0.53 7.67
N ARG A 28 -9.23 0.46 7.92
CA ARG A 28 -9.70 0.81 9.28
C ARG A 28 -10.71 -0.16 9.85
N CYS A 29 -11.40 -0.94 9.01
CA CYS A 29 -12.37 -1.94 9.46
C CYS A 29 -11.71 -3.27 9.84
N VAL A 30 -10.41 -3.46 9.54
CA VAL A 30 -9.71 -4.69 9.90
C VAL A 30 -9.47 -4.72 11.41
N ARG A 31 -9.97 -5.76 12.07
CA ARG A 31 -9.71 -6.03 13.50
C ARG A 31 -8.29 -6.58 13.65
N HIS A 32 -7.63 -6.32 14.77
CA HIS A 32 -6.31 -6.92 15.07
C HIS A 32 -6.36 -8.45 15.20
N THR A 33 -7.52 -9.01 15.53
CA THR A 33 -7.76 -10.43 15.64
C THR A 33 -9.13 -10.74 15.04
N ASP A 34 -9.23 -11.78 14.23
CA ASP A 34 -10.49 -12.21 13.62
C ASP A 34 -11.35 -13.05 14.58
N ASP A 35 -12.59 -13.36 14.19
CA ASP A 35 -13.53 -14.13 15.02
C ASP A 35 -13.03 -15.56 15.31
N ASP A 36 -12.15 -16.11 14.46
CA ASP A 36 -11.49 -17.40 14.64
C ASP A 36 -10.20 -17.33 15.49
N GLY A 37 -9.86 -16.15 16.02
CA GLY A 37 -8.65 -15.92 16.82
C GLY A 37 -7.38 -15.64 15.99
N THR A 38 -7.47 -15.63 14.65
CA THR A 38 -6.31 -15.38 13.78
C THR A 38 -5.86 -13.93 13.88
N GLN A 39 -4.57 -13.71 14.11
CA GLN A 39 -3.98 -12.36 14.14
C GLN A 39 -3.98 -11.73 12.74
N GLN A 40 -4.26 -10.44 12.66
CA GLN A 40 -4.31 -9.68 11.41
C GLN A 40 -3.34 -8.49 11.47
N VAL A 41 -2.41 -8.44 10.51
CA VAL A 41 -1.40 -7.37 10.38
C VAL A 41 -1.77 -6.51 9.18
N VAL A 42 -1.86 -5.20 9.39
CA VAL A 42 -2.29 -4.25 8.35
C VAL A 42 -1.16 -3.30 7.97
N PHE A 43 -0.90 -3.22 6.67
CA PHE A 43 -0.05 -2.19 6.08
C PHE A 43 -0.89 -1.28 5.18
N TYR A 44 -0.85 0.03 5.43
CA TYR A 44 -1.52 1.03 4.59
C TYR A 44 -0.50 1.97 3.97
N TYR A 45 -0.54 2.09 2.65
CA TYR A 45 0.30 2.98 1.86
C TYR A 45 -0.56 4.08 1.24
N PRO A 46 -0.34 5.36 1.60
CA PRO A 46 -1.07 6.46 1.02
C PRO A 46 -0.75 6.62 -0.47
N GLY A 47 -1.63 7.31 -1.18
CA GLY A 47 -1.44 7.61 -2.59
C GLY A 47 -0.14 8.32 -2.89
N VAL A 48 0.52 7.93 -3.98
CA VAL A 48 1.67 8.69 -4.51
C VAL A 48 1.25 10.15 -4.80
N GLY A 49 2.18 11.09 -4.70
CA GLY A 49 1.87 12.53 -4.86
C GLY A 49 1.18 13.19 -3.65
N THR A 50 0.83 12.46 -2.59
CA THR A 50 0.32 13.09 -1.34
C THR A 50 1.32 14.03 -0.65
N GLY A 51 2.59 14.02 -1.08
CA GLY A 51 3.52 15.14 -1.00
C GLY A 51 4.00 15.54 0.40
N ARG A 52 5.23 15.10 0.73
CA ARG A 52 6.15 15.75 1.71
C ARG A 52 6.80 17.04 1.12
N GLY A 53 6.14 17.71 0.18
CA GLY A 53 6.65 18.97 -0.40
C GLY A 53 6.42 20.13 0.56
N THR A 54 7.50 20.85 0.89
CA THR A 54 7.52 21.95 1.87
C THR A 54 6.69 23.16 1.41
N ASN A 55 6.49 23.36 0.10
CA ASN A 55 5.86 24.57 -0.45
C ASN A 55 4.78 24.25 -1.51
N ALA A 56 3.79 25.13 -1.66
CA ALA A 56 2.62 24.95 -2.54
C ALA A 56 2.98 24.76 -4.03
N PHE A 57 4.06 25.38 -4.50
CA PHE A 57 4.53 25.27 -5.87
C PHE A 57 5.08 23.86 -6.18
N ALA A 58 5.87 23.29 -5.26
CA ALA A 58 6.41 21.93 -5.37
C ALA A 58 5.28 20.88 -5.41
N ARG A 59 4.21 21.08 -4.61
CA ARG A 59 3.01 20.23 -4.63
C ARG A 59 2.27 20.28 -5.97
N TRP A 60 2.29 21.42 -6.66
CA TRP A 60 1.64 21.58 -7.96
C TRP A 60 2.49 21.00 -9.10
N THR A 61 3.83 21.12 -9.03
CA THR A 61 4.73 20.53 -10.05
C THR A 61 4.81 19.01 -9.95
N ASP A 62 4.83 18.44 -8.74
CA ASP A 62 4.70 16.99 -8.52
C ASP A 62 3.36 16.44 -9.07
N LYS A 63 2.35 17.30 -9.19
CA LYS A 63 1.03 16.95 -9.74
C LYS A 63 1.02 16.71 -11.25
N LEU A 64 1.98 17.27 -11.97
CA LEU A 64 2.04 17.27 -13.43
C LEU A 64 3.14 16.36 -14.00
N LEU A 65 4.20 16.05 -13.24
CA LEU A 65 5.34 15.29 -13.75
C LEU A 65 5.17 13.77 -13.58
N GLY A 66 4.92 13.07 -14.70
CA GLY A 66 4.83 11.61 -14.75
C GLY A 66 6.07 10.85 -14.25
N GLY A 67 7.25 11.49 -14.21
CA GLY A 67 8.49 10.91 -13.70
C GLY A 67 8.49 10.73 -12.17
N ALA A 68 8.09 11.76 -11.42
CA ALA A 68 7.93 11.68 -9.96
C ALA A 68 6.85 10.66 -9.57
N PHE A 69 5.79 10.58 -10.39
CA PHE A 69 4.75 9.57 -10.24
C PHE A 69 5.30 8.14 -10.41
N GLY A 70 6.05 7.86 -11.48
CA GLY A 70 6.66 6.55 -11.70
C GLY A 70 7.64 6.14 -10.58
N TRP A 71 8.48 7.07 -10.14
CA TRP A 71 9.38 6.84 -8.99
C TRP A 71 8.63 6.59 -7.69
N GLY A 72 7.56 7.36 -7.43
CA GLY A 72 6.71 7.17 -6.26
C GLY A 72 6.04 5.80 -6.24
N VAL A 73 5.54 5.32 -7.39
CA VAL A 73 4.95 3.97 -7.49
C VAL A 73 5.99 2.90 -7.19
N MET A 74 7.20 3.00 -7.76
CA MET A 74 8.27 2.05 -7.50
C MET A 74 8.72 2.05 -6.04
N ALA A 75 8.75 3.22 -5.39
CA ALA A 75 9.07 3.33 -3.97
C ALA A 75 8.04 2.58 -3.11
N VAL A 76 6.75 2.76 -3.36
CA VAL A 76 5.69 2.06 -2.63
C VAL A 76 5.76 0.54 -2.85
N ILE A 77 6.02 0.07 -4.07
CA ILE A 77 6.17 -1.37 -4.34
C ILE A 77 7.32 -1.95 -3.52
N LYS A 78 8.49 -1.29 -3.53
CA LYS A 78 9.67 -1.73 -2.77
C LYS A 78 9.41 -1.72 -1.27
N GLU A 79 8.75 -0.69 -0.75
CA GLU A 79 8.44 -0.58 0.67
C GLU A 79 7.43 -1.64 1.13
N ALA A 80 6.38 -1.87 0.35
CA ALA A 80 5.39 -2.92 0.62
C ALA A 80 6.01 -4.32 0.57
N TYR A 81 6.85 -4.59 -0.43
CA TYR A 81 7.58 -5.86 -0.51
C TYR A 81 8.52 -6.04 0.67
N ARG A 82 9.27 -5.00 1.05
CA ARG A 82 10.16 -5.04 2.23
C ARG A 82 9.37 -5.31 3.52
N ALA A 83 8.26 -4.62 3.73
CA ALA A 83 7.42 -4.82 4.92
C ALA A 83 6.85 -6.24 4.97
N LEU A 84 6.43 -6.77 3.83
CA LEU A 84 5.98 -8.16 3.72
C LEU A 84 7.09 -9.15 4.08
N ILE A 85 8.30 -8.97 3.57
CA ILE A 85 9.45 -9.84 3.92
C ILE A 85 9.69 -9.87 5.42
N PHE A 86 9.64 -8.73 6.10
CA PHE A 86 9.88 -8.68 7.54
C PHE A 86 8.71 -9.22 8.39
N ALA A 87 7.50 -9.26 7.85
CA ALA A 87 6.32 -9.68 8.59
C ALA A 87 5.92 -11.14 8.32
N TYR A 88 6.22 -11.66 7.14
CA TYR A 88 5.74 -12.96 6.68
C TYR A 88 6.47 -14.12 7.37
N GLU A 89 5.69 -15.10 7.81
CA GLU A 89 6.18 -16.42 8.23
C GLU A 89 5.53 -17.50 7.34
N PRO A 90 6.19 -18.66 7.12
CA PRO A 90 5.61 -19.75 6.33
C PRO A 90 4.20 -20.13 6.79
N GLY A 91 3.25 -20.09 5.86
CA GLY A 91 1.84 -20.44 6.10
C GLY A 91 0.92 -19.24 6.35
N ASP A 92 1.45 -18.01 6.40
CA ASP A 92 0.61 -16.82 6.50
C ASP A 92 -0.19 -16.52 5.23
N GLU A 93 -1.38 -15.96 5.39
CA GLU A 93 -2.25 -15.57 4.28
C GLU A 93 -1.99 -14.10 3.91
N ILE A 94 -1.93 -13.80 2.60
CA ILE A 94 -1.61 -12.46 2.09
C ILE A 94 -2.80 -11.91 1.29
N TYR A 95 -3.30 -10.74 1.69
CA TYR A 95 -4.37 -10.01 1.02
C TYR A 95 -3.84 -8.67 0.54
N ILE A 96 -4.05 -8.32 -0.73
CA ILE A 96 -3.54 -7.09 -1.32
C ILE A 96 -4.69 -6.33 -2.01
N PHE A 97 -4.90 -5.09 -1.58
CA PHE A 97 -5.94 -4.21 -2.08
C PHE A 97 -5.33 -2.98 -2.73
N GLY A 98 -5.87 -2.56 -3.87
CA GLY A 98 -5.41 -1.37 -4.58
C GLY A 98 -6.54 -0.68 -5.34
N PHE A 99 -6.54 0.65 -5.33
CA PHE A 99 -7.55 1.45 -6.04
C PHE A 99 -6.94 2.42 -7.05
N SER A 100 -7.61 2.58 -8.21
CA SER A 100 -7.18 3.45 -9.30
C SER A 100 -5.72 3.15 -9.71
N ARG A 101 -4.84 4.14 -9.69
CA ARG A 101 -3.41 3.97 -10.00
C ARG A 101 -2.68 3.04 -9.03
N ALA A 102 -3.13 2.91 -7.79
CA ALA A 102 -2.54 1.96 -6.85
C ALA A 102 -3.00 0.51 -7.07
N ALA A 103 -3.99 0.28 -7.95
CA ALA A 103 -4.25 -1.08 -8.45
C ALA A 103 -3.06 -1.59 -9.29
N PHE A 104 -2.37 -0.70 -10.01
CA PHE A 104 -1.11 -1.05 -10.68
C PHE A 104 -0.04 -1.43 -9.65
N THR A 105 0.15 -0.63 -8.60
CA THR A 105 1.06 -0.94 -7.48
C THR A 105 0.79 -2.31 -6.86
N ALA A 106 -0.48 -2.59 -6.53
CA ALA A 106 -0.90 -3.88 -5.95
C ALA A 106 -0.58 -5.05 -6.88
N ARG A 107 -0.93 -4.94 -8.17
CA ARG A 107 -0.65 -5.99 -9.17
C ARG A 107 0.85 -6.19 -9.40
N SER A 108 1.63 -5.11 -9.42
CA SER A 108 3.09 -5.18 -9.54
C SER A 108 3.74 -5.82 -8.32
N LEU A 109 3.22 -5.57 -7.11
CA LEU A 109 3.67 -6.24 -5.89
C LEU A 109 3.39 -7.76 -5.97
N VAL A 110 2.19 -8.16 -6.40
CA VAL A 110 1.87 -9.58 -6.64
C VAL A 110 2.82 -10.19 -7.66
N GLY A 111 3.10 -9.48 -8.75
CA GLY A 111 4.08 -9.90 -9.76
C GLY A 111 5.47 -10.10 -9.18
N LEU A 112 5.94 -9.19 -8.33
CA LEU A 112 7.23 -9.27 -7.67
C LEU A 112 7.30 -10.48 -6.72
N ILE A 113 6.27 -10.71 -5.91
CA ILE A 113 6.16 -11.89 -5.03
C ILE A 113 6.20 -13.17 -5.86
N ARG A 114 5.45 -13.23 -6.97
CA ARG A 114 5.45 -14.39 -7.88
C ARG A 114 6.83 -14.63 -8.51
N SER A 115 7.56 -13.58 -8.85
CA SER A 115 8.85 -13.69 -9.54
C SER A 115 10.02 -13.96 -8.60
N CYS A 116 10.01 -13.38 -7.40
CA CYS A 116 11.14 -13.40 -6.47
C CYS A 116 10.88 -14.24 -5.21
N GLY A 117 9.65 -14.67 -4.98
CA GLY A 117 9.23 -15.32 -3.74
C GLY A 117 9.15 -14.35 -2.57
N ILE A 118 9.14 -14.90 -1.37
CA ILE A 118 9.38 -14.16 -0.11
C ILE A 118 10.53 -14.92 0.56
N PRO A 119 11.72 -14.30 0.73
CA PRO A 119 12.83 -14.95 1.41
C PRO A 119 12.42 -15.26 2.85
N THR A 120 12.60 -16.51 3.25
CA THR A 120 12.33 -17.03 4.61
C THR A 120 13.62 -17.50 5.25
#